data_AF-A0A957FBZ1-F1
#
_entry.id   AF-A0A957FBZ1-F1
#
_cell.length_a   1.000
_cell.length_b   1.000
_cell.length_c   1.000
_cell.angle_alpha   90.00
_cell.angle_beta   90.00
_cell.angle_gamma   90.00
#
_symmetry.space_group_name_H-M   'P 1'
#
loop_
_entity.id
_entity.type
_entity.pdbx_description
1 polymer ?
#
loop_
_entity_poly.entity_id
_entity_poly.type
_entity_poly.pdbx_seq_one_letter_code
_entity_poly.pdbx_strand_id
1 'polypeptide(L)'
;WLGFVVGREVYDAGGTYLGFLSNDRRLLRKRSMSEKRHRLSPPARPERPQMPANMPLAPLLPALPYSIIDLFEEFPERLMYISDTRPDME
;
A
#
# COMPACT_ATOMS: atom_id res chain seq x y z
N TRP A 1 2.54 -1.86 10.61
CA TRP A 1 2.52 -2.61 9.34
C TRP A 1 1.35 -2.06 8.55
N LEU A 2 1.60 -1.66 7.30
CA LEU A 2 0.61 -1.01 6.44
C LEU A 2 -0.16 -2.02 5.57
N GLY A 3 0.42 -3.19 5.31
CA GLY A 3 -0.14 -4.14 4.35
C GLY A 3 0.85 -5.23 3.96
N PHE A 4 0.43 -6.09 3.03
CA PHE A 4 1.24 -7.17 2.46
C PHE A 4 1.22 -7.13 0.94
N VAL A 5 2.19 -7.85 0.35
CA VAL A 5 2.33 -7.98 -1.10
C VAL A 5 2.18 -9.45 -1.50
N VAL A 6 1.42 -9.70 -2.56
CA VAL A 6 1.34 -11.00 -3.25
C VAL A 6 1.79 -10.79 -4.69
N GLY A 7 2.98 -11.29 -5.03
CA GLY A 7 3.62 -10.97 -6.30
C GLY A 7 3.95 -9.46 -6.39
N ARG A 8 3.16 -8.71 -7.16
CA ARG A 8 3.24 -7.23 -7.23
C ARG A 8 2.04 -6.54 -6.62
N GLU A 9 1.02 -7.29 -6.23
CA GLU A 9 -0.25 -6.75 -5.76
C GLU A 9 -0.16 -6.42 -4.28
N VAL A 10 -0.59 -5.22 -3.92
CA VAL A 10 -0.49 -4.69 -2.55
C VAL A 10 -1.88 -4.65 -1.94
N TYR A 11 -1.95 -5.18 -0.72
CA TYR A 11 -3.16 -5.27 0.08
C TYR A 11 -2.95 -4.56 1.41
N ASP A 12 -3.99 -3.94 1.95
CA ASP A 12 -3.95 -3.39 3.30
C ASP A 12 -3.81 -4.52 4.33
N ALA A 13 -3.65 -4.16 5.60
CA ALA A 13 -3.53 -5.14 6.67
C ALA A 13 -4.81 -5.97 6.91
N GLY A 14 -5.96 -5.53 6.40
CA GLY A 14 -7.22 -6.25 6.41
C GLY A 14 -7.41 -7.17 5.20
N GLY A 15 -6.55 -7.11 4.18
CA GLY A 15 -6.67 -7.87 2.94
C GLY A 15 -7.44 -7.19 1.81
N THR A 16 -7.74 -5.89 1.93
CA THR A 16 -8.35 -5.09 0.85
C THR A 16 -7.28 -4.71 -0.17
N TYR A 17 -7.58 -4.85 -1.45
CA TYR A 17 -6.64 -4.47 -2.50
C TYR A 17 -6.45 -2.94 -2.58
N LEU A 18 -5.20 -2.51 -2.50
CA LEU A 18 -4.79 -1.12 -2.57
C LEU A 18 -4.31 -0.74 -3.97
N GLY A 19 -3.48 -1.58 -4.59
CA GLY A 19 -2.80 -1.27 -5.85
C GLY A 19 -1.71 -2.28 -6.17
N PHE A 20 -0.72 -1.87 -6.96
CA PHE A 20 0.43 -2.70 -7.30
C PHE A 20 1.74 -1.93 -7.12
N LEU A 21 2.81 -2.65 -6.78
CA LEU A 21 4.15 -2.10 -6.64
C LEU A 21 4.80 -1.95 -8.02
N SER A 22 5.17 -0.72 -8.37
CA SER A 22 5.90 -0.42 -9.62
C SER A 22 7.39 -0.73 -9.51
N ASN A 23 8.12 -0.68 -10.63
CA ASN A 23 9.57 -0.97 -10.66
C ASN A 23 10.38 0.07 -9.87
N ASP A 24 9.91 1.32 -9.86
CA ASP A 24 10.46 2.43 -9.07
C ASP A 24 9.90 2.46 -7.64
N ARG A 25 9.30 1.35 -7.18
CA ARG A 25 8.88 1.11 -5.79
C ARG A 25 7.76 2.03 -5.28
N ARG A 26 6.91 2.53 -6.18
CA ARG A 26 5.68 3.25 -5.83
C ARG A 26 4.49 2.32 -5.70
N LEU A 27 3.54 2.69 -4.86
CA LEU A 27 2.24 2.01 -4.75
C LEU A 27 1.28 2.66 -5.74
N LEU A 28 1.13 2.04 -6.90
CA LEU A 28 0.34 2.59 -7.99
C LEU A 28 -1.02 1.92 -8.12
N ARG A 29 -2.00 2.67 -8.63
CA ARG A 29 -3.34 2.15 -8.91
C ARG A 29 -3.88 2.75 -10.21
N LYS A 30 -4.73 2.01 -10.92
CA LYS A 30 -5.54 2.59 -12.01
C LYS A 30 -6.60 3.50 -11.42
N ARG A 31 -6.72 4.73 -11.95
CA ARG A 31 -7.70 5.73 -11.51
C ARG A 31 -9.14 5.22 -11.68
N SER A 32 -9.45 4.62 -12.83
CA SER A 32 -10.78 4.10 -13.18
C SER A 32 -10.92 2.60 -12.88
N MET A 33 -10.56 2.16 -11.67
CA MET A 33 -10.69 0.74 -11.32
C MET A 33 -12.12 0.38 -10.93
N SER A 34 -12.78 -0.42 -11.77
CA SER A 34 -14.14 -0.96 -11.57
C SER A 34 -14.17 -2.36 -10.93
N GLU A 35 -13.06 -3.09 -10.94
CA GLU A 35 -13.03 -4.47 -10.47
C GLU A 35 -12.95 -4.57 -8.94
N LYS A 36 -14.02 -5.09 -8.32
CA LYS A 36 -13.97 -5.56 -6.94
C LYS A 36 -13.10 -6.80 -6.87
N ARG A 37 -11.92 -6.66 -6.29
CA ARG A 37 -11.06 -7.82 -5.97
C ARG A 37 -11.54 -8.49 -4.69
N HIS A 38 -11.39 -9.81 -4.64
CA HIS A 38 -11.65 -10.57 -3.43
C HIS A 38 -10.72 -10.11 -2.31
N ARG A 39 -11.28 -9.96 -1.10
CA ARG A 39 -10.51 -9.70 0.10
C ARG A 39 -9.66 -10.93 0.41
N LEU A 40 -8.37 -10.73 0.64
CA LEU A 40 -7.46 -11.82 0.98
C LEU A 40 -7.31 -11.97 2.49
N SER A 41 -6.90 -13.16 2.93
CA SER A 41 -6.48 -13.34 4.33
C SER A 41 -5.05 -12.82 4.50
N PRO A 42 -4.80 -11.86 5.40
CA PRO A 42 -3.46 -11.31 5.60
C PRO A 42 -2.52 -12.38 6.20
N PRO A 43 -1.23 -12.36 5.83
CA PRO A 43 -0.23 -13.23 6.48
C PRO A 43 -0.02 -12.82 7.94
N ALA A 44 0.69 -13.66 8.69
CA ALA A 44 1.17 -13.29 10.01
C ALA A 44 1.98 -11.99 9.93
N ARG A 45 1.72 -11.07 10.87
CA ARG A 45 2.44 -9.81 10.95
C ARG A 45 3.94 -10.10 11.12
N PRO A 46 4.82 -9.55 10.27
CA PRO A 46 6.26 -9.76 10.39
C PRO A 46 6.80 -8.98 11.57
N GLU A 47 8.02 -9.36 11.95
CA GLU A 47 8.82 -8.60 12.90
C GLU A 47 9.09 -7.18 12.38
N ARG A 48 9.31 -6.25 13.31
CA ARG A 48 9.63 -4.86 12.96
C ARG A 48 11.01 -4.85 12.30
N PRO A 49 11.14 -4.36 11.04
CA PRO A 49 12.44 -4.33 10.39
C PRO A 49 13.38 -3.36 11.10
N GLN A 50 14.67 -3.71 11.16
CA GLN A 50 15.70 -2.77 11.59
C GLN A 50 15.98 -1.79 10.44
N MET A 51 15.71 -0.51 10.71
CA MET A 51 15.98 0.55 9.73
C MET A 51 17.47 0.90 9.76
N PRO A 52 18.11 1.12 8.60
CA PRO A 52 19.47 1.61 8.57
C PRO A 52 19.52 3.03 9.18
N ALA A 53 20.65 3.38 9.79
CA ALA A 53 20.84 4.71 10.37
C ALA A 53 20.78 5.83 9.32
N ASN A 54 21.20 5.53 8.08
CA ASN A 54 21.17 6.43 6.96
C ASN A 54 20.36 5.80 5.82
N MET A 55 19.44 6.58 5.26
CA MET A 55 18.65 6.24 4.08
C MET A 55 18.98 7.24 2.98
N PRO A 56 19.26 6.82 1.74
CA PRO A 56 19.46 7.77 0.65
C PRO A 56 18.17 8.56 0.40
N LEU A 57 18.33 9.77 -0.13
CA LEU A 57 17.20 10.55 -0.63
C LEU A 57 16.47 9.75 -1.71
N ALA A 58 15.15 9.89 -1.76
CA ALA A 58 14.35 9.30 -2.83
C ALA A 58 14.85 9.83 -4.19
N PRO A 59 14.95 8.95 -5.21
CA PRO A 59 15.31 9.39 -6.56
C PRO A 59 14.23 10.32 -7.11
N LEU A 60 14.57 11.09 -8.15
CA LEU A 60 13.56 11.78 -8.94
C LEU A 60 12.65 10.76 -9.62
N LEU A 61 11.36 10.83 -9.32
CA LEU A 61 10.36 9.90 -9.84
C LEU A 61 9.82 10.41 -11.18
N PRO A 62 9.63 9.54 -12.18
CA PRO A 62 9.03 9.93 -13.44
C PRO A 62 7.54 10.24 -13.26
N ALA A 63 7.07 11.20 -14.05
CA ALA A 63 5.66 11.56 -14.12
C ALA A 63 4.80 10.33 -14.47
N LEU A 64 3.64 10.22 -13.82
CA LEU A 64 2.68 9.16 -14.08
C LEU A 64 1.71 9.57 -15.21
N PRO A 65 1.28 8.63 -16.06
CA PRO A 65 0.17 8.89 -16.96
C PRO A 65 -1.12 9.13 -16.14
N TYR A 66 -2.03 9.95 -16.65
CA TYR A 66 -3.27 10.33 -15.95
C TYR A 66 -4.11 9.14 -15.43
N SER A 67 -4.07 8.02 -16.14
CA SER A 67 -4.80 6.80 -15.78
C SER A 67 -4.23 6.04 -14.58
N ILE A 68 -3.03 6.41 -14.12
CA ILE A 68 -2.32 5.81 -12.99
C ILE A 68 -2.10 6.87 -11.92
N ILE A 69 -2.26 6.45 -10.68
CA ILE A 69 -2.17 7.31 -9.50
C ILE A 69 -1.20 6.68 -8.51
N ASP A 70 -0.46 7.51 -7.80
CA ASP A 70 0.29 7.06 -6.62
C ASP A 70 -0.63 7.17 -5.40
N LEU A 71 -0.82 6.06 -4.70
CA LEU A 71 -1.74 6.02 -3.56
C LEU A 71 -1.19 6.79 -2.35
N PHE A 72 0.14 6.87 -2.19
CA PHE A 72 0.74 7.66 -1.11
C PHE A 72 0.56 9.16 -1.33
N GLU A 73 0.55 9.60 -2.59
CA GLU A 73 0.38 11.02 -2.92
C GLU A 73 -1.09 11.43 -2.99
N GLU A 74 -1.95 10.62 -3.62
CA GLU A 74 -3.31 11.05 -3.96
C GLU A 74 -4.37 10.62 -2.93
N PHE A 75 -4.19 9.45 -2.28
CA PHE A 75 -5.16 8.92 -1.32
C PHE A 75 -4.47 8.31 -0.08
N PRO A 76 -3.64 9.08 0.65
CA PRO A 76 -2.91 8.57 1.81
C PRO A 76 -3.84 8.03 2.91
N GLU A 77 -5.06 8.54 3.01
CA GLU A 77 -6.09 8.09 3.96
C GLU A 77 -6.55 6.64 3.74
N ARG A 78 -6.28 6.05 2.58
CA ARG A 78 -6.57 4.62 2.33
C ARG A 78 -5.56 3.69 2.97
N LEU A 79 -4.44 4.22 3.46
CA LEU A 79 -3.37 3.47 4.09
C LEU A 79 -3.59 3.41 5.61
N MET A 80 -4.67 2.75 6.02
CA MET A 80 -5.08 2.67 7.42
C MET A 80 -4.19 1.71 8.21
N TYR A 81 -3.89 2.05 9.47
CA TYR A 81 -3.24 1.12 10.39
C TYR A 81 -4.25 0.11 10.93
N ILE A 82 -3.76 -1.08 11.32
CA ILE A 82 -4.58 -2.11 11.99
C ILE A 82 -5.29 -1.54 13.24
N SER A 83 -4.64 -0.63 13.97
CA SER A 83 -5.23 0.04 15.14
C SER A 83 -6.52 0.77 14.79
N ASP A 84 -6.53 1.43 13.64
CA ASP A 84 -7.61 2.31 13.19
C ASP A 84 -8.79 1.51 12.62
N THR A 85 -8.59 0.20 12.42
CA THR A 85 -9.63 -0.74 11.93
C THR A 85 -10.28 -1.52 13.08
N ARG A 86 -9.73 -1.45 14.30
CA ARG A 86 -10.37 -2.07 15.46
C ARG A 86 -11.53 -1.18 15.88
N PRO A 87 -12.75 -1.72 16.08
CA PRO A 87 -13.80 -0.95 16.72
C PRO A 87 -13.29 -0.52 18.10
N ASP A 88 -13.49 0.76 18.44
CA ASP A 88 -13.29 1.24 19.80
C ASP A 88 -14.15 0.35 20.71
N MET A 89 -13.53 -0.25 21.71
CA MET A 89 -14.27 -1.03 22.69
C MET A 89 -15.21 -0.09 23.45
N GLU A 90 -16.51 -0.40 23.45
CA GLU A 90 -17.48 0.16 24.41
C GLU A 90 -17.11 -0.21 25.85
#